data_AF-A0A497PRL2-F1
#
_entry.id   AF-A0A497PRL2-F1
#
_cell.length_a   1.000
_cell.length_b   1.000
_cell.length_c   1.000
_cell.angle_alpha   90.00
_cell.angle_beta   90.00
_cell.angle_gamma   90.00
#
_symmetry.space_group_name_H-M   'P 1'
#
loop_
_entity.id
_entity.type
_entity.pdbx_description
1 polymer ?
#
loop_
_entity_poly.entity_id
_entity_poly.type
_entity_poly.pdbx_seq_one_letter_code
_entity_poly.pdbx_strand_id
1 'polypeptide(L)'
;MQFDLAGEQTTHAGAMTEKAFKQYIPKYFLHGLLFSALVTLGNVLVATMSLGLVAIVAALAAFTGELVGWVAAAFLLIVVFILILLVLGLVNTILARTLWKASPSMNWKTQIGQGFVMLLLLFIFGLPSILLDTFVPISDVTLWIATTVVRVVVYAIIYGYTGRWVAYGFTEIPASPSVQVVPAGLLAECPACGGETLTIPKEGARSKVTACTMCGAPFEVFVPEQNDKK
;
A
#
# COMPACT_ATOMS: atom_id res chain seq x y z
N MET A 1 7.95 -0.10 35.84
CA MET A 1 8.09 -1.26 34.93
C MET A 1 8.08 -0.72 33.52
N GLN A 2 9.26 -0.61 32.92
CA GLN A 2 9.47 -0.14 31.56
C GLN A 2 9.89 -1.37 30.77
N PHE A 3 9.06 -1.79 29.82
CA PHE A 3 9.42 -2.86 28.89
C PHE A 3 10.19 -2.23 27.74
N ASP A 4 11.51 -2.37 27.76
CA ASP A 4 12.35 -2.17 26.58
C ASP A 4 12.04 -3.31 25.59
N LEU A 5 11.16 -3.01 24.64
CA LEU A 5 10.87 -3.85 23.47
C LEU A 5 11.60 -3.32 22.22
N ALA A 6 12.84 -2.83 22.38
CA ALA A 6 13.76 -2.65 21.26
C ALA A 6 14.43 -3.98 20.90
N GLY A 7 13.63 -5.03 20.77
CA GLY A 7 14.06 -6.28 20.17
C GLY A 7 14.14 -6.06 18.67
N GLU A 8 15.35 -6.05 18.14
CA GLU A 8 15.67 -6.06 16.72
C GLU A 8 14.78 -7.12 16.02
N GLN A 9 13.69 -6.65 15.43
CA GLN A 9 12.85 -7.44 14.54
C GLN A 9 13.69 -7.65 13.29
N THR A 10 14.49 -8.71 13.28
CA THR A 10 14.96 -9.31 12.04
C THR A 10 13.73 -9.79 11.30
N THR A 11 13.15 -8.86 10.56
CA THR A 11 12.10 -9.08 9.57
C THR A 11 12.73 -9.96 8.51
N HIS A 12 12.74 -11.27 8.76
CA HIS A 12 12.59 -12.21 7.66
C HIS A 12 11.20 -11.94 7.08
N ALA A 13 11.09 -10.87 6.29
CA ALA A 13 10.00 -10.69 5.34
C ALA A 13 9.96 -12.00 4.58
N GLY A 14 9.02 -12.88 4.95
CA GLY A 14 8.96 -14.23 4.43
C GLY A 14 8.93 -14.11 2.92
N ALA A 15 10.05 -14.43 2.27
CA ALA A 15 10.15 -14.36 0.84
C ALA A 15 9.03 -15.25 0.33
N MET A 16 8.03 -14.64 -0.33
CA MET A 16 7.00 -15.44 -0.99
C MET A 16 7.75 -16.42 -1.88
N THR A 17 7.40 -17.70 -1.79
CA THR A 17 7.96 -18.67 -2.71
C THR A 17 7.71 -18.17 -4.14
N GLU A 18 8.66 -18.36 -5.04
CA GLU A 18 8.54 -17.88 -6.43
C GLU A 18 7.22 -18.36 -7.08
N LYS A 19 6.78 -19.55 -6.70
CA LYS A 19 5.49 -20.15 -7.09
C LYS A 19 4.29 -19.32 -6.63
N ALA A 20 4.30 -18.85 -5.37
CA ALA A 20 3.25 -17.97 -4.86
C ALA A 20 3.24 -16.64 -5.62
N PHE A 21 4.42 -16.01 -5.84
CA PHE A 21 4.49 -14.74 -6.58
C PHE A 21 3.87 -14.85 -7.97
N LYS A 22 4.25 -15.87 -8.75
CA LYS A 22 3.73 -16.11 -10.10
C LYS A 22 2.20 -16.26 -10.13
N GLN A 23 1.63 -16.97 -9.16
CA GLN A 23 0.18 -17.14 -9.05
C GLN A 23 -0.57 -15.83 -8.75
N TYR A 24 0.10 -14.87 -8.09
CA TYR A 24 -0.50 -13.58 -7.72
C TYR A 24 -0.30 -12.46 -8.75
N ILE A 25 0.52 -12.67 -9.80
CA ILE A 25 0.74 -11.66 -10.87
C ILE A 25 -0.57 -11.10 -11.43
N PRO A 26 -1.59 -11.91 -11.80
CA PRO A 26 -2.83 -11.36 -12.35
C PRO A 26 -3.59 -10.47 -11.34
N LYS A 27 -3.52 -10.79 -10.05
CA LYS A 27 -4.14 -9.96 -9.00
C LYS A 27 -3.38 -8.66 -8.76
N TYR A 28 -2.05 -8.70 -8.79
CA TYR A 28 -1.22 -7.48 -8.74
C TYR A 28 -1.54 -6.57 -9.92
N PHE A 29 -1.50 -7.12 -11.13
CA PHE A 29 -1.83 -6.40 -12.34
C PHE A 29 -3.24 -5.78 -12.26
N LEU A 30 -4.26 -6.54 -11.88
CA LEU A 30 -5.63 -6.03 -11.74
C LEU A 30 -5.73 -4.90 -10.69
N HIS A 31 -5.11 -5.08 -9.52
CA HIS A 31 -5.11 -4.05 -8.47
C HIS A 31 -4.47 -2.76 -8.99
N GLY A 32 -3.26 -2.83 -9.54
CA GLY A 32 -2.59 -1.63 -10.00
C GLY A 32 -3.15 -1.05 -11.29
N LEU A 33 -3.83 -1.83 -12.13
CA LEU A 33 -4.58 -1.32 -13.28
C LEU A 33 -5.77 -0.49 -12.82
N LEU A 34 -6.57 -1.00 -11.89
CA LEU A 34 -7.69 -0.26 -11.29
C LEU A 34 -7.20 1.00 -10.58
N PHE A 35 -6.09 0.87 -9.84
CA PHE A 35 -5.46 2.00 -9.18
C PHE A 35 -4.94 3.04 -10.17
N SER A 36 -4.30 2.63 -11.26
CA SER A 36 -3.80 3.52 -12.31
C SER A 36 -4.94 4.24 -13.04
N ALA A 37 -6.04 3.55 -13.33
CA ALA A 37 -7.23 4.15 -13.92
C ALA A 37 -7.83 5.21 -12.99
N LEU A 38 -7.91 4.93 -11.68
CA LEU A 38 -8.40 5.88 -10.68
C LEU A 38 -7.45 7.07 -10.48
N VAL A 39 -6.14 6.86 -10.49
CA VAL A 39 -5.15 7.95 -10.44
C VAL A 39 -5.25 8.81 -11.70
N THR A 40 -5.43 8.20 -12.87
CA THR A 40 -5.61 8.95 -14.14
C THR A 40 -6.86 9.80 -14.09
N LEU A 41 -7.99 9.22 -13.65
CA LEU A 41 -9.23 9.97 -13.45
C LEU A 41 -9.07 11.07 -12.39
N GLY A 42 -8.38 10.77 -11.29
CA GLY A 42 -8.05 11.71 -10.23
C GLY A 42 -7.21 12.88 -10.74
N ASN A 43 -6.22 12.62 -11.60
CA ASN A 43 -5.40 13.67 -12.22
C ASN A 43 -6.23 14.57 -13.15
N VAL A 44 -7.16 14.00 -13.93
CA VAL A 44 -8.09 14.79 -14.75
C VAL A 44 -8.97 15.68 -13.87
N LEU A 45 -9.55 15.11 -12.81
CA LEU A 45 -10.37 15.86 -11.86
C LEU A 45 -9.57 16.97 -11.17
N VAL A 46 -8.39 16.66 -10.64
CA VAL A 46 -7.50 17.65 -10.02
C VAL A 46 -7.14 18.75 -11.02
N ALA A 47 -6.76 18.43 -12.25
CA ALA A 47 -6.44 19.43 -13.27
C ALA A 47 -7.64 20.37 -13.55
N THR A 48 -8.85 19.81 -13.69
CA THR A 48 -10.07 20.62 -13.88
C THR A 48 -10.40 21.48 -12.65
N MET A 49 -10.24 20.94 -11.44
CA MET A 49 -10.44 21.67 -10.19
C MET A 49 -9.39 22.76 -10.00
N SER A 50 -8.13 22.52 -10.39
CA SER A 50 -7.05 23.51 -10.34
C SER A 50 -7.32 24.72 -11.22
N LEU A 51 -7.90 24.52 -12.41
CA LEU A 51 -8.33 25.64 -13.28
C LEU A 51 -9.41 26.49 -12.59
N GLY A 52 -10.43 25.85 -12.00
CA GLY A 52 -11.46 26.55 -11.23
C GLY A 52 -10.90 27.28 -10.01
N LEU A 53 -9.96 26.66 -9.32
CA LEU A 53 -9.28 27.25 -8.15
C LEU A 53 -8.51 28.52 -8.53
N VAL A 54 -7.78 28.51 -9.65
CA VAL A 54 -7.07 29.70 -10.15
C VAL A 54 -8.05 30.84 -10.41
N ALA A 55 -9.22 30.57 -11.00
CA ALA A 55 -10.23 31.60 -11.22
C ALA A 55 -10.77 32.20 -9.92
N ILE A 56 -11.02 31.36 -8.90
CA ILE A 56 -11.48 31.82 -7.57
C ILE A 56 -10.40 32.68 -6.90
N VAL A 57 -9.15 32.22 -6.90
CA VAL A 57 -8.02 32.96 -6.31
C VAL A 57 -7.80 34.30 -7.02
N ALA A 58 -7.86 34.32 -8.35
CA ALA A 58 -7.73 35.55 -9.13
C ALA A 58 -8.85 36.55 -8.82
N ALA A 59 -10.10 36.07 -8.70
CA ALA A 59 -11.23 36.90 -8.30
C ALA A 59 -11.03 37.47 -6.89
N LEU A 60 -10.67 36.64 -5.91
CA LEU A 60 -10.40 37.09 -4.54
C LEU A 60 -9.27 38.12 -4.51
N ALA A 61 -8.17 37.87 -5.20
CA ALA A 61 -7.04 38.79 -5.27
C ALA A 61 -7.44 40.15 -5.86
N ALA A 62 -8.31 40.16 -6.88
CA ALA A 62 -8.80 41.39 -7.50
C ALA A 62 -9.65 42.24 -6.53
N PHE A 63 -10.43 41.63 -5.63
CA PHE A 63 -11.32 42.36 -4.71
C PHE A 63 -10.70 42.66 -3.35
N THR A 64 -9.77 41.83 -2.88
CA THR A 64 -9.26 41.87 -1.50
C THR A 64 -7.76 42.13 -1.41
N GLY A 65 -7.06 42.17 -2.54
CA GLY A 65 -5.61 42.30 -2.62
C GLY A 65 -4.88 40.96 -2.71
N GLU A 66 -3.64 41.00 -3.19
CA GLU A 66 -2.85 39.80 -3.53
C GLU A 66 -2.55 38.90 -2.31
N LEU A 67 -2.27 39.49 -1.14
CA LEU A 67 -1.94 38.73 0.07
C LEU A 67 -3.08 37.78 0.48
N VAL A 68 -4.32 38.28 0.45
CA VAL A 68 -5.51 37.48 0.79
C VAL A 68 -5.72 36.35 -0.22
N GLY A 69 -5.49 36.64 -1.51
CA GLY A 69 -5.53 35.62 -2.57
C GLY A 69 -4.53 34.48 -2.33
N TRP A 70 -3.28 34.80 -1.99
CA TRP A 70 -2.25 33.80 -1.70
C TRP A 70 -2.57 32.94 -0.47
N VAL A 71 -3.07 33.55 0.60
CA VAL A 71 -3.50 32.81 1.81
C VAL A 71 -4.65 31.85 1.49
N ALA A 72 -5.65 32.32 0.72
CA ALA A 72 -6.76 31.47 0.28
C ALA A 72 -6.29 30.32 -0.61
N ALA A 73 -5.36 30.58 -1.54
CA ALA A 73 -4.78 29.57 -2.41
C ALA A 73 -4.06 28.47 -1.61
N ALA A 74 -3.22 28.86 -0.64
CA ALA A 74 -2.49 27.93 0.21
C ALA A 74 -3.45 27.04 1.04
N PHE A 75 -4.50 27.65 1.63
CA PHE A 75 -5.52 26.90 2.36
C PHE A 75 -6.24 25.89 1.47
N LEU A 76 -6.68 26.30 0.28
CA LEU A 76 -7.40 25.43 -0.65
C LEU A 76 -6.50 24.29 -1.16
N LEU A 77 -5.21 24.55 -1.38
CA LEU A 77 -4.25 23.51 -1.75
C LEU A 77 -4.11 22.44 -0.66
N ILE A 78 -4.04 22.84 0.61
CA ILE A 78 -3.99 21.90 1.74
C ILE A 78 -5.26 21.04 1.80
N VAL A 79 -6.43 21.65 1.62
CA VAL A 79 -7.71 20.92 1.61
C VAL A 79 -7.74 19.89 0.47
N VAL A 80 -7.37 20.29 -0.75
CA VAL A 80 -7.30 19.38 -1.90
C VAL A 80 -6.31 18.25 -1.65
N PHE A 81 -5.14 18.55 -1.07
CA PHE A 81 -4.14 17.54 -0.74
C PHE A 81 -4.69 16.49 0.25
N ILE A 82 -5.34 16.92 1.33
CA ILE A 82 -5.95 15.99 2.31
C ILE A 82 -7.04 15.13 1.65
N LEU A 83 -7.87 15.73 0.78
CA LEU A 83 -8.90 14.99 0.04
C LEU A 83 -8.29 13.93 -0.87
N ILE A 84 -7.20 14.24 -1.57
CA ILE A 84 -6.45 13.26 -2.38
C ILE A 84 -5.96 12.11 -1.52
N LEU A 85 -5.36 12.38 -0.35
CA LEU A 85 -4.89 11.32 0.56
C LEU A 85 -6.04 10.42 1.03
N LEU A 86 -7.18 11.01 1.40
CA LEU A 86 -8.36 10.23 1.80
C LEU A 86 -8.88 9.33 0.67
N VAL A 87 -9.01 9.87 -0.55
CA VAL A 87 -9.47 9.10 -1.71
C VAL A 87 -8.50 7.96 -2.04
N LEU A 88 -7.19 8.23 -2.07
CA LEU A 88 -6.18 7.19 -2.33
C LEU A 88 -6.21 6.09 -1.25
N GLY A 89 -6.31 6.48 0.02
CA GLY A 89 -6.40 5.52 1.13
C GLY A 89 -7.68 4.69 1.12
N LEU A 90 -8.82 5.32 0.80
CA LEU A 90 -10.12 4.65 0.67
C LEU A 90 -10.11 3.64 -0.48
N VAL A 91 -9.65 4.06 -1.66
CA VAL A 91 -9.54 3.20 -2.84
C VAL A 91 -8.64 2.01 -2.55
N ASN A 92 -7.45 2.24 -1.97
CA ASN A 92 -6.53 1.16 -1.63
C ASN A 92 -7.16 0.19 -0.62
N THR A 93 -7.86 0.71 0.39
CA THR A 93 -8.57 -0.12 1.37
C THR A 93 -9.64 -1.00 0.72
N ILE A 94 -10.44 -0.46 -0.20
CA ILE A 94 -11.48 -1.21 -0.92
C ILE A 94 -10.85 -2.29 -1.81
N LEU A 95 -9.83 -1.93 -2.60
CA LEU A 95 -9.11 -2.88 -3.46
C LEU A 95 -8.41 -3.97 -2.64
N ALA A 96 -7.87 -3.62 -1.48
CA ALA A 96 -7.19 -4.59 -0.63
C ALA A 96 -8.14 -5.57 0.07
N ARG A 97 -9.30 -5.10 0.51
CA ARG A 97 -10.37 -5.96 1.04
C ARG A 97 -10.87 -6.94 -0.04
N THR A 98 -11.13 -6.44 -1.24
CA THR A 98 -11.70 -7.24 -2.34
C THR A 98 -10.71 -8.23 -2.95
N LEU A 99 -9.47 -7.82 -3.23
CA LEU A 99 -8.50 -8.65 -3.95
C LEU A 99 -7.62 -9.50 -3.03
N TRP A 100 -7.29 -8.97 -1.84
CA TRP A 100 -6.28 -9.53 -0.94
C TRP A 100 -6.84 -10.01 0.40
N LYS A 101 -8.14 -9.85 0.65
CA LYS A 101 -8.79 -10.11 1.95
C LYS A 101 -8.10 -9.40 3.12
N ALA A 102 -7.38 -8.31 2.83
CA ALA A 102 -6.80 -7.47 3.88
C ALA A 102 -7.93 -6.69 4.54
N SER A 103 -7.94 -6.59 5.86
CA SER A 103 -8.96 -5.86 6.62
C SER A 103 -8.39 -4.62 7.31
N PRO A 104 -7.79 -3.65 6.58
CA PRO A 104 -7.32 -2.44 7.23
C PRO A 104 -8.49 -1.63 7.78
N SER A 105 -8.24 -0.88 8.86
CA SER A 105 -9.29 -0.11 9.53
C SER A 105 -9.80 1.03 8.65
N MET A 106 -11.12 1.28 8.66
CA MET A 106 -11.80 2.31 7.86
C MET A 106 -11.79 3.70 8.52
N ASN A 107 -10.97 3.89 9.54
CA ASN A 107 -10.87 5.16 10.25
C ASN A 107 -10.17 6.20 9.37
N TRP A 108 -10.62 7.46 9.42
CA TRP A 108 -10.05 8.54 8.61
C TRP A 108 -8.53 8.70 8.80
N LYS A 109 -8.03 8.50 10.03
CA LYS A 109 -6.58 8.51 10.33
C LYS A 109 -5.82 7.43 9.54
N THR A 110 -6.36 6.23 9.49
CA THR A 110 -5.79 5.10 8.73
C THR A 110 -5.85 5.36 7.23
N GLN A 111 -6.94 5.94 6.74
CA GLN A 111 -7.07 6.29 5.32
C GLN A 111 -6.05 7.36 4.91
N ILE A 112 -5.88 8.42 5.70
CA ILE A 112 -4.83 9.43 5.44
C ILE A 112 -3.45 8.79 5.47
N GLY A 113 -3.16 7.95 6.47
CA GLY A 113 -1.89 7.23 6.58
C GLY A 113 -1.60 6.35 5.36
N GLN A 114 -2.57 5.54 4.95
CA GLN A 114 -2.46 4.73 3.73
C GLN A 114 -2.27 5.59 2.48
N GLY A 115 -3.08 6.63 2.31
CA GLY A 115 -2.98 7.54 1.18
C GLY A 115 -1.62 8.22 1.10
N PHE A 116 -1.06 8.64 2.23
CA PHE A 116 0.24 9.28 2.31
C PHE A 116 1.38 8.32 1.96
N VAL A 117 1.42 7.14 2.59
CA VAL A 117 2.45 6.12 2.29
C VAL A 117 2.34 5.68 0.83
N MET A 118 1.11 5.51 0.32
CA MET A 118 0.87 5.18 -1.07
C MET A 118 1.41 6.28 -1.99
N LEU A 119 1.04 7.54 -1.78
CA LEU A 119 1.51 8.67 -2.58
C LEU A 119 3.04 8.73 -2.63
N LEU A 120 3.71 8.54 -1.49
CA LEU A 120 5.16 8.52 -1.39
C LEU A 120 5.77 7.38 -2.22
N LEU A 121 5.24 6.16 -2.09
CA LEU A 121 5.77 4.99 -2.81
C LEU A 121 5.49 5.09 -4.32
N LEU A 122 4.31 5.57 -4.72
CA LEU A 122 4.00 5.84 -6.12
C LEU A 122 4.95 6.88 -6.71
N PHE A 123 5.27 7.93 -5.96
CA PHE A 123 6.24 8.94 -6.39
C PHE A 123 7.62 8.31 -6.58
N ILE A 124 8.13 7.58 -5.57
CA ILE A 124 9.44 6.92 -5.64
C ILE A 124 9.52 5.94 -6.82
N PHE A 125 8.53 5.06 -6.97
CA PHE A 125 8.52 4.09 -8.07
C PHE A 125 8.23 4.73 -9.42
N GLY A 126 7.52 5.87 -9.45
CA GLY A 126 7.20 6.64 -10.66
C GLY A 126 8.35 7.49 -11.18
N LEU A 127 9.38 7.77 -10.37
CA LEU A 127 10.54 8.58 -10.76
C LEU A 127 11.18 8.12 -12.09
N PRO A 128 11.44 6.82 -12.33
CA PRO A 128 11.95 6.37 -13.63
C PRO A 128 11.08 6.76 -14.82
N SER A 129 9.75 6.71 -14.69
CA SER A 129 8.85 7.17 -15.77
C SER A 129 8.98 8.67 -16.00
N ILE A 130 9.03 9.47 -14.92
CA ILE A 130 9.20 10.93 -15.01
C ILE A 130 10.54 11.28 -15.69
N LEU A 131 11.62 10.59 -15.32
CA LEU A 131 12.92 10.76 -15.94
C LEU A 131 12.89 10.39 -17.42
N LEU A 132 12.27 9.26 -17.78
CA LEU A 132 12.13 8.86 -19.19
C LEU A 132 11.37 9.91 -20.00
N ASP A 133 10.27 10.45 -19.47
CA ASP A 133 9.48 11.49 -20.16
C ASP A 133 10.22 12.82 -20.30
N THR A 134 11.11 13.13 -19.36
CA THR A 134 11.89 14.38 -19.39
C THR A 134 13.07 14.30 -20.34
N PHE A 135 13.76 13.15 -20.41
CA PHE A 135 15.02 13.00 -21.15
C PHE A 135 14.89 12.30 -22.50
N VAL A 136 13.79 11.60 -22.76
CA VAL A 136 13.56 10.90 -24.03
C VAL A 136 12.40 11.58 -24.74
N PRO A 137 12.66 12.63 -25.57
CA PRO A 137 11.60 13.27 -26.33
C PRO A 137 11.06 12.29 -27.38
N ILE A 138 9.87 11.76 -27.13
CA ILE A 138 9.19 10.85 -28.06
C ILE A 138 8.37 11.69 -29.04
N SER A 139 8.91 11.93 -30.24
CA SER A 139 8.21 12.64 -31.32
C SER A 139 7.33 11.73 -32.19
N ASP A 140 7.58 10.41 -32.14
CA ASP A 140 6.84 9.41 -32.90
C ASP A 140 5.65 8.85 -32.08
N VAL A 141 4.43 9.00 -32.62
CA VAL A 141 3.20 8.56 -31.97
C VAL A 141 3.17 7.04 -31.77
N THR A 142 3.68 6.25 -32.71
CA THR A 142 3.74 4.79 -32.60
C THR A 142 4.68 4.37 -31.47
N LEU A 143 5.86 4.98 -31.38
CA LEU A 143 6.80 4.74 -30.28
C LEU A 143 6.20 5.16 -28.93
N TRP A 144 5.46 6.28 -28.90
CA TRP A 144 4.77 6.75 -27.70
C TRP A 144 3.70 5.76 -27.23
N ILE A 145 2.87 5.25 -28.13
CA ILE A 145 1.85 4.23 -27.79
C ILE A 145 2.54 2.97 -27.28
N ALA A 146 3.55 2.46 -27.99
CA ALA A 146 4.25 1.24 -27.62
C ALA A 146 4.89 1.35 -26.23
N THR A 147 5.61 2.44 -25.96
CA THR A 147 6.22 2.68 -24.65
C THR A 147 5.17 2.89 -23.55
N THR A 148 4.08 3.59 -23.83
CA THR A 148 2.97 3.79 -22.88
C THR A 148 2.32 2.46 -22.49
N VAL A 149 2.03 1.58 -23.45
CA VAL A 149 1.45 0.25 -23.17
C VAL A 149 2.36 -0.57 -22.26
N VAL A 150 3.66 -0.64 -22.60
CA VAL A 150 4.64 -1.38 -21.77
C VAL A 150 4.72 -0.79 -20.37
N ARG A 151 4.76 0.54 -20.24
CA ARG A 151 4.77 1.22 -18.94
C ARG A 151 3.53 0.91 -18.13
N VAL A 152 2.33 1.01 -18.71
CA VAL A 152 1.08 0.68 -18.02
C VAL A 152 1.12 -0.76 -17.48
N VAL A 153 1.62 -1.71 -18.26
CA VAL A 153 1.72 -3.10 -17.82
C VAL A 153 2.69 -3.28 -16.65
N VAL A 154 3.90 -2.74 -16.76
CA VAL A 154 4.93 -2.84 -15.73
C VAL A 154 4.49 -2.13 -14.45
N TYR A 155 4.00 -0.90 -14.58
CA TYR A 155 3.57 -0.08 -13.44
C TYR A 155 2.30 -0.59 -12.78
N ALA A 156 1.36 -1.21 -13.51
CA ALA A 156 0.22 -1.87 -12.89
C ALA A 156 0.65 -3.00 -11.95
N ILE A 157 1.68 -3.78 -12.30
CA ILE A 157 2.20 -4.82 -11.40
C ILE A 157 2.87 -4.18 -10.17
N ILE A 158 3.73 -3.18 -10.38
CA ILE A 158 4.45 -2.48 -9.30
C ILE A 158 3.46 -1.83 -8.33
N TYR A 159 2.49 -1.06 -8.84
CA TYR A 159 1.51 -0.36 -8.02
C TYR A 159 0.56 -1.32 -7.31
N GLY A 160 0.16 -2.43 -7.95
CA GLY A 160 -0.64 -3.45 -7.29
C GLY A 160 0.11 -4.15 -6.16
N TYR A 161 1.40 -4.42 -6.35
CA TYR A 161 2.27 -4.96 -5.30
C TYR A 161 2.41 -3.97 -4.13
N THR A 162 2.73 -2.72 -4.43
CA THR A 162 2.83 -1.64 -3.45
C THR A 162 1.53 -1.48 -2.67
N GLY A 163 0.39 -1.40 -3.34
CA GLY A 163 -0.90 -1.20 -2.69
C GLY A 163 -1.28 -2.32 -1.74
N ARG A 164 -0.99 -3.57 -2.11
CA ARG A 164 -1.13 -4.72 -1.21
C ARG A 164 -0.32 -4.55 0.07
N TRP A 165 0.96 -4.21 -0.04
CA TRP A 165 1.85 -4.09 1.11
C TRP A 165 1.50 -2.91 2.01
N VAL A 166 1.15 -1.77 1.41
CA VAL A 166 0.61 -0.63 2.16
C VAL A 166 -0.62 -1.09 2.94
N ALA A 167 -1.59 -1.76 2.31
CA ALA A 167 -2.80 -2.20 3.02
C ALA A 167 -2.50 -3.15 4.19
N TYR A 168 -1.57 -4.10 4.03
CA TYR A 168 -1.18 -4.99 5.13
C TYR A 168 -0.47 -4.26 6.28
N GLY A 169 0.33 -3.23 5.99
CA GLY A 169 0.95 -2.39 7.02
C GLY A 169 -0.05 -1.65 7.92
N PHE A 170 -1.31 -1.51 7.47
CA PHE A 170 -2.42 -0.90 8.21
C PHE A 170 -3.53 -1.90 8.59
N THR A 171 -3.29 -3.20 8.41
CA THR A 171 -4.24 -4.26 8.78
C THR A 171 -3.90 -4.79 10.18
N GLU A 172 -4.93 -5.00 11.00
CA GLU A 172 -4.78 -5.76 12.24
C GLU A 172 -4.41 -7.20 11.89
N ILE A 173 -3.24 -7.65 12.34
CA ILE A 173 -2.71 -8.96 11.98
C ILE A 173 -3.55 -10.03 12.68
N PRO A 174 -4.27 -10.89 11.94
CA PRO A 174 -5.08 -11.92 12.57
C PRO A 174 -4.19 -12.95 13.27
N ALA A 175 -4.64 -13.48 14.40
CA ALA A 175 -3.98 -14.59 15.08
C ALA A 175 -4.34 -15.94 14.43
N SER A 176 -3.39 -16.88 14.45
CA SER A 176 -3.61 -18.26 14.02
C SER A 176 -4.66 -18.93 14.91
N PRO A 177 -5.72 -19.56 14.35
CA PRO A 177 -6.74 -20.25 15.13
C PRO A 177 -6.23 -21.58 15.71
N SER A 178 -5.24 -22.18 15.07
CA SER A 178 -4.63 -23.44 15.49
C SER A 178 -3.10 -23.34 15.39
N VAL A 179 -2.41 -23.90 16.38
CA VAL A 179 -0.94 -23.98 16.41
C VAL A 179 -0.58 -25.35 16.95
N GLN A 180 0.21 -26.09 16.17
CA GLN A 180 0.73 -27.39 16.56
C GLN A 180 2.26 -27.31 16.67
N VAL A 181 2.81 -27.82 17.77
CA VAL A 181 4.26 -27.92 17.94
C VAL A 181 4.74 -29.16 17.18
N VAL A 182 5.64 -28.97 16.22
CA VAL A 182 6.27 -30.05 15.45
C VAL A 182 7.79 -30.04 15.70
N PRO A 183 8.52 -31.16 15.48
CA PRO A 183 9.96 -31.24 15.79
C PRO A 183 10.84 -30.17 15.12
N ALA A 184 10.40 -29.62 13.98
CA ALA A 184 11.11 -28.61 13.21
C ALA A 184 10.57 -27.16 13.41
N GLY A 185 9.61 -26.94 14.32
CA GLY A 185 9.03 -25.61 14.57
C GLY A 185 7.56 -25.64 14.97
N LEU A 186 6.83 -24.57 14.69
CA LEU A 186 5.39 -24.46 14.90
C LEU A 186 4.70 -24.55 13.54
N LEU A 187 3.79 -25.50 13.39
CA LEU A 187 2.88 -25.56 12.26
C LEU A 187 1.62 -24.78 12.63
N ALA A 188 1.34 -23.72 11.89
CA ALA A 188 0.21 -22.84 12.15
C ALA A 188 -0.68 -22.73 10.91
N GLU A 189 -1.99 -22.80 11.11
CA GLU A 189 -2.96 -22.67 10.02
C GLU A 189 -3.22 -21.19 9.72
N CYS A 190 -3.06 -20.78 8.47
CA CYS A 190 -3.29 -19.39 8.09
C CYS A 190 -4.77 -19.02 8.22
N PRO A 191 -5.15 -18.00 9.01
CA PRO A 191 -6.55 -17.59 9.17
C PRO A 191 -7.19 -17.07 7.87
N ALA A 192 -6.40 -16.64 6.89
CA ALA A 192 -6.90 -16.07 5.64
C ALA A 192 -7.21 -17.12 4.55
N CYS A 193 -6.47 -18.23 4.52
CA CYS A 193 -6.60 -19.25 3.47
C CYS A 193 -6.65 -20.70 3.94
N GLY A 194 -6.48 -20.98 5.24
CA GLY A 194 -6.43 -22.34 5.80
C GLY A 194 -5.12 -23.10 5.49
N GLY A 195 -4.15 -22.45 4.84
CA GLY A 195 -2.88 -23.09 4.50
C GLY A 195 -1.96 -23.22 5.70
N GLU A 196 -1.39 -24.40 5.91
CA GLU A 196 -0.40 -24.64 6.96
C GLU A 196 0.93 -23.95 6.64
N THR A 197 1.53 -23.29 7.63
CA THR A 197 2.81 -22.61 7.51
C THR A 197 3.71 -23.00 8.68
N LEU A 198 4.90 -23.52 8.37
CA LEU A 198 5.93 -23.78 9.36
C LEU A 198 6.58 -22.46 9.79
N THR A 199 6.65 -22.24 11.09
CA THR A 199 7.22 -21.04 11.70
C THR A 199 8.21 -21.43 12.78
N ILE A 200 9.40 -20.83 12.73
CA ILE A 200 10.42 -21.05 13.76
C ILE A 200 10.43 -19.79 14.64
N PRO A 201 9.85 -19.83 15.85
CA PRO A 201 9.90 -18.70 16.76
C PRO A 201 11.34 -18.45 17.22
N LYS A 202 11.67 -17.18 17.52
CA LYS A 202 12.92 -16.86 18.22
C LYS A 202 12.83 -17.38 19.65
N GLU A 203 13.93 -17.89 20.18
CA GLU A 203 13.98 -18.40 21.56
C GLU A 203 13.49 -17.33 22.55
N GLY A 204 12.54 -17.71 23.41
CA GLY A 204 11.89 -16.81 24.39
C GLY A 204 10.77 -15.90 23.84
N ALA A 205 10.45 -15.93 22.54
CA ALA A 205 9.33 -15.14 22.00
C ALA A 205 7.98 -15.78 22.34
N ARG A 206 7.05 -15.00 22.90
CA ARG A 206 5.66 -15.45 23.18
C ARG A 206 4.78 -15.48 21.95
N SER A 207 5.06 -14.64 20.98
CA SER A 207 4.38 -14.61 19.69
C SER A 207 5.32 -14.22 18.56
N LYS A 208 4.95 -14.60 17.35
CA LYS A 208 5.68 -14.25 16.12
C LYS A 208 4.68 -13.90 15.02
N VAL A 209 4.85 -12.73 14.41
CA VAL A 209 4.22 -12.42 13.13
C VAL A 209 4.98 -13.14 12.03
N THR A 210 4.25 -13.93 11.23
CA THR A 210 4.78 -14.59 10.03
C THR A 210 3.91 -14.24 8.82
N ALA A 211 4.37 -14.57 7.62
CA ALA A 211 3.55 -14.54 6.41
C ALA A 211 3.23 -15.97 5.99
N CYS A 212 1.98 -16.22 5.60
CA CYS A 212 1.58 -17.51 5.05
C CYS A 212 2.34 -17.82 3.77
N THR A 213 2.95 -19.00 3.68
CA THR A 213 3.71 -19.42 2.48
C THR A 213 2.82 -19.61 1.25
N MET A 214 1.53 -19.88 1.47
CA MET A 214 0.54 -20.10 0.42
C MET A 214 -0.07 -18.78 -0.07
N CYS A 215 -0.64 -17.98 0.84
CA CYS A 215 -1.35 -16.77 0.45
C CYS A 215 -0.60 -15.46 0.67
N GLY A 216 0.52 -15.48 1.40
CA GLY A 216 1.30 -14.29 1.75
C GLY A 216 0.62 -13.36 2.74
N ALA A 217 -0.55 -13.71 3.29
CA ALA A 217 -1.19 -12.90 4.33
C ALA A 217 -0.35 -12.97 5.62
N PRO A 218 -0.07 -11.83 6.27
CA PRO A 218 0.55 -11.84 7.59
C PRO A 218 -0.43 -12.36 8.63
N PHE A 219 0.07 -13.12 9.60
CA PHE A 219 -0.71 -13.57 10.75
C PHE A 219 0.21 -13.81 11.96
N GLU A 220 -0.34 -13.72 13.16
CA GLU A 220 0.39 -13.90 14.42
C GLU A 220 0.26 -15.35 14.91
N VAL A 221 1.37 -15.95 15.30
CA VAL A 221 1.43 -17.28 15.90
C VAL A 221 1.84 -17.13 17.36
N PHE A 222 1.01 -17.63 18.28
CA PHE A 222 1.35 -17.71 19.69
C PHE A 222 2.16 -18.98 19.96
N VAL A 223 3.29 -18.84 20.64
CA VAL A 223 4.10 -19.97 21.06
C VAL A 223 3.47 -20.53 22.33
N PRO A 224 2.95 -21.78 22.32
CA PRO A 224 2.44 -22.37 23.54
C PRO A 224 3.58 -22.44 24.56
N GLU A 225 3.32 -21.98 25.78
CA GLU A 225 4.30 -22.04 26.87
C GLU A 225 4.69 -23.52 27.03
N GLN A 226 5.96 -23.85 26.78
CA GLN A 226 6.46 -25.18 27.07
C GLN A 226 6.29 -25.35 28.58
N ASN A 227 5.28 -26.11 28.98
CA ASN A 227 5.16 -26.59 30.33
C ASN A 227 6.35 -27.50 30.55
N ASP A 228 7.45 -26.93 31.02
CA ASP A 228 8.62 -27.62 31.55
C ASP A 228 8.17 -28.39 32.80
N LYS A 229 7.38 -29.45 32.58
CA LYS A 229 7.08 -30.44 33.60
C LYS A 229 8.38 -31.21 33.83
N LYS A 230 9.13 -30.70 34.80
CA LYS A 230 10.21 -31.42 35.50
C LYS A 230 9.69 -32.75 36.04
#